data_AF-A0A4R2I553-F1
#
_entry.id   AF-A0A4R2I553-F1
#
_cell.length_a   1.000
_cell.length_b   1.000
_cell.length_c   1.000
_cell.angle_alpha   90.00
_cell.angle_beta   90.00
_cell.angle_gamma   90.00
#
_symmetry.space_group_name_H-M   'P 1'
#
loop_
_entity.id
_entity.type
_entity.pdbx_description
1 polymer ?
#
loop_
_entity_poly.entity_id
_entity_poly.type
_entity_poly.pdbx_seq_one_letter_code
_entity_poly.pdbx_strand_id
1 'polypeptide(L)'
;MYLMRGRARYTFDIAARGRDGSWTVIAARSGRFSRGPKATARSIAERWIFEYVGQLAGGRLVIRGGQRGVPRKFVATVRIRILEEYGVRQLAVAYIGTDRPLFRDRYSQPPVLVGRG
;
A
#
# COMPACT_ATOMS: atom_id res chain seq x y z
N MET A 1 -20.86 15.61 10.58
CA MET A 1 -19.64 15.74 11.41
C MET A 1 -18.70 16.70 10.70
N TYR A 2 -18.48 17.88 11.29
CA TYR A 2 -17.88 19.06 10.66
C TYR A 2 -16.47 18.80 10.09
N LEU A 3 -16.30 19.07 8.80
CA LEU A 3 -15.00 19.21 8.15
C LEU A 3 -14.33 20.48 8.68
N MET A 4 -13.44 20.33 9.66
CA MET A 4 -12.52 21.41 10.00
C MET A 4 -11.63 21.70 8.78
N ARG A 5 -11.92 22.81 8.10
CA ARG A 5 -10.97 23.50 7.20
C ARG A 5 -9.86 24.09 8.07
N GLY A 6 -8.94 23.24 8.51
CA GLY A 6 -7.79 23.61 9.32
C GLY A 6 -6.66 22.63 9.04
N ARG A 7 -5.43 23.13 8.91
CA ARG A 7 -4.23 22.31 8.64
C ARG A 7 -4.03 21.33 9.80
N ALA A 8 -4.43 20.08 9.62
CA ALA A 8 -4.21 19.04 10.62
C ALA A 8 -2.73 18.61 10.61
N ARG A 9 -2.15 18.45 11.80
CA ARG A 9 -0.81 17.88 11.93
C ARG A 9 -0.89 16.37 11.93
N TYR A 10 -0.14 15.77 11.02
CA TYR A 10 0.01 14.32 10.95
C TYR A 10 1.49 13.97 10.95
N THR A 11 1.77 12.80 11.50
CA THR A 11 3.05 12.13 11.31
C THR A 11 2.82 11.01 10.30
N PHE A 12 3.77 10.79 9.39
CA PHE A 12 3.73 9.64 8.51
C PHE A 12 5.03 8.87 8.55
N ASP A 13 4.92 7.56 8.35
CA ASP A 13 6.05 6.67 8.07
C ASP A 13 5.83 5.92 6.77
N ILE A 14 6.94 5.67 6.08
CA ILE A 14 7.05 4.80 4.92
C ILE A 14 7.94 3.65 5.35
N ALA A 15 7.43 2.43 5.25
CA ALA A 15 8.16 1.21 5.54
C ALA A 15 8.19 0.30 4.32
N ALA A 16 9.36 -0.26 4.03
CA ALA A 16 9.52 -1.33 3.06
C ALA A 16 9.50 -2.68 3.75
N ARG A 17 8.99 -3.69 3.06
CA ARG A 17 8.98 -5.06 3.54
C ARG A 17 10.25 -5.78 3.11
N GLY A 18 11.00 -6.28 4.09
CA GLY A 18 12.18 -7.11 3.86
C GLY A 18 11.83 -8.50 3.33
N ARG A 19 12.86 -9.25 2.89
CA ARG A 19 12.69 -10.64 2.42
C ARG A 19 12.26 -11.60 3.53
N ASP A 20 12.63 -11.29 4.76
CA ASP A 20 12.19 -11.94 6.00
C ASP A 20 10.72 -11.61 6.38
N GLY A 21 10.08 -10.72 5.61
CA GLY A 21 8.71 -10.29 5.83
C GLY A 21 8.56 -9.22 6.91
N SER A 22 9.67 -8.75 7.52
CA SER A 22 9.67 -7.66 8.50
C SER A 22 9.45 -6.30 7.82
N TRP A 23 8.98 -5.32 8.59
CA TRP A 23 8.76 -3.96 8.11
C TRP A 23 9.86 -3.05 8.62
N THR A 24 10.64 -2.48 7.72
CA THR A 24 11.69 -1.51 8.04
C THR A 24 11.24 -0.13 7.62
N VAL A 25 11.18 0.81 8.56
CA VAL A 25 10.88 2.22 8.26
C VAL A 25 12.06 2.82 7.52
N ILE A 26 11.80 3.34 6.32
CA ILE A 26 12.82 3.95 5.44
C ILE A 26 12.67 5.47 5.34
N ALA A 27 11.50 6.00 5.70
CA ALA A 27 11.28 7.43 5.84
C ALA A 27 10.21 7.70 6.90
N ALA A 28 10.37 8.76 7.68
CA ALA A 28 9.33 9.26 8.58
C ALA A 28 9.38 10.79 8.61
N ARG A 29 8.21 11.43 8.63
CA ARG A 29 8.13 12.89 8.66
C ARG A 29 6.82 13.35 9.30
N SER A 30 6.89 14.45 10.03
CA SER A 30 5.73 15.14 10.56
C SER A 30 5.49 16.43 9.78
N GLY A 31 4.21 16.78 9.58
CA GLY A 31 3.85 17.92 8.77
C GLY A 31 2.42 18.40 8.98
N ARG A 32 2.16 19.62 8.53
CA ARG A 32 0.81 20.18 8.44
C ARG A 32 0.24 19.84 7.07
N PHE A 33 -0.90 19.16 7.04
CA PHE A 33 -1.57 18.76 5.82
C PHE A 33 -2.94 19.43 5.72
N SER A 34 -3.28 19.91 4.53
CA SER A 34 -4.59 20.51 4.23
C SER A 34 -5.66 19.48 3.90
N ARG A 35 -5.27 18.22 3.68
CA ARG A 35 -6.15 17.12 3.27
C ARG A 35 -6.41 16.17 4.43
N GLY A 36 -7.52 15.43 4.37
CA GLY A 36 -7.82 14.36 5.33
C GLY A 36 -6.84 13.19 5.24
N PRO A 37 -6.72 12.35 6.29
CA PRO A 37 -5.66 11.32 6.40
C PRO A 37 -5.57 10.37 5.20
N LYS A 38 -6.70 9.88 4.68
CA LYS A 38 -6.72 8.99 3.50
C LYS A 38 -6.21 9.68 2.24
N ALA A 39 -6.57 10.94 2.03
CA ALA A 39 -6.12 11.72 0.86
C ALA A 39 -4.63 12.06 0.96
N THR A 40 -4.13 12.31 2.17
CA THR A 40 -2.69 12.45 2.46
C THR A 40 -1.95 11.15 2.17
N ALA A 41 -2.42 10.01 2.68
CA ALA A 41 -1.84 8.68 2.41
C ALA A 41 -1.76 8.39 0.91
N ARG A 42 -2.83 8.71 0.18
CA ARG A 42 -2.88 8.58 -1.28
C ARG A 42 -1.82 9.43 -1.97
N SER A 43 -1.74 10.71 -1.63
CA SER A 43 -0.80 11.65 -2.28
C SER A 43 0.66 11.23 -2.04
N ILE A 44 0.99 10.75 -0.84
CA ILE A 44 2.32 10.22 -0.51
C ILE A 44 2.59 8.92 -1.29
N ALA A 45 1.60 8.03 -1.38
CA ALA A 45 1.75 6.77 -2.12
C ALA A 45 1.93 7.01 -3.62
N GLU A 46 1.16 7.91 -4.23
CA GLU A 46 1.30 8.27 -5.64
C GLU A 46 2.67 8.88 -5.92
N ARG A 47 3.16 9.75 -5.03
CA ARG A 47 4.51 10.31 -5.12
C ARG A 47 5.59 9.23 -4.98
N TRP A 48 5.45 8.31 -4.04
CA TRP A 48 6.37 7.19 -3.87
C TRP A 48 6.41 6.31 -5.13
N ILE A 49 5.24 6.00 -5.69
CA ILE A 49 5.15 5.23 -6.94
C ILE A 49 5.88 5.96 -8.06
N PHE A 50 5.69 7.27 -8.17
CA PHE A 50 6.35 8.09 -9.18
C PHE A 50 7.88 8.17 -9.00
N GLU A 51 8.36 8.30 -7.76
CA GLU A 51 9.81 8.39 -7.47
C GLU A 51 10.53 7.04 -7.69
N TYR A 52 9.83 5.91 -7.57
CA TYR A 52 10.39 4.56 -7.65
C TYR A 52 9.82 3.71 -8.80
N VAL A 53 9.36 4.37 -9.88
CA VAL A 53 8.87 3.68 -11.07
C VAL A 53 9.94 2.69 -11.59
N GLY A 54 9.53 1.44 -11.82
CA GLY A 54 10.41 0.37 -12.31
C GLY A 54 11.10 -0.47 -11.24
N GLN A 55 11.10 -0.06 -9.96
CA GLN A 55 11.69 -0.82 -8.85
C GLN A 55 10.64 -1.51 -7.95
N LEU A 56 9.35 -1.25 -8.21
CA LEU A 56 8.26 -1.84 -7.44
C LEU A 56 7.90 -3.23 -7.97
N ALA A 57 7.84 -4.22 -7.08
CA ALA A 57 7.41 -5.59 -7.40
C ALA A 57 5.88 -5.72 -7.65
N GLY A 58 5.22 -4.65 -8.10
CA GLY A 58 3.78 -4.58 -8.35
C GLY A 58 3.27 -3.14 -8.38
N GLY A 59 2.15 -2.91 -9.10
CA GLY A 59 1.56 -1.58 -9.32
C GLY A 59 0.27 -1.31 -8.56
N ARG A 60 -0.19 -2.22 -7.68
CA ARG A 60 -1.50 -2.09 -7.02
C ARG A 60 -1.37 -1.29 -5.72
N LEU A 61 -2.21 -0.26 -5.59
CA LEU A 61 -2.34 0.59 -4.41
C LEU A 61 -3.63 0.25 -3.65
N VAL A 62 -3.51 0.00 -2.34
CA VAL A 62 -4.65 -0.22 -1.44
C VAL A 62 -4.60 0.80 -0.31
N ILE A 63 -5.65 1.61 -0.17
CA ILE A 63 -5.76 2.62 0.91
C ILE A 63 -6.88 2.23 1.87
N ARG A 64 -6.60 2.27 3.16
CA ARG A 64 -7.54 1.98 4.25
C ARG A 64 -7.50 3.08 5.31
N GLY A 65 -8.63 3.27 6.01
CA GLY A 65 -8.70 4.15 7.18
C GLY A 65 -8.53 3.36 8.47
N GLY A 66 -8.09 4.03 9.54
CA GLY A 66 -7.95 3.47 10.89
C GLY A 66 -6.88 2.37 10.99
N GLN A 67 -6.88 1.62 12.10
CA GLN A 67 -5.99 0.48 12.38
C GLN A 67 -6.40 -0.78 11.59
N ARG A 68 -6.32 -0.72 10.25
CA ARG A 68 -6.59 -1.89 9.40
C ARG A 68 -5.29 -2.49 8.86
N GLY A 69 -5.13 -3.80 9.03
CA GLY A 69 -4.01 -4.57 8.49
C GLY A 69 -4.04 -4.71 6.96
N VAL A 70 -2.98 -5.33 6.44
CA VAL A 70 -2.84 -5.68 5.01
C VAL A 70 -3.99 -6.63 4.60
N PRO A 71 -4.60 -6.47 3.42
CA PRO A 71 -5.58 -7.44 2.92
C PRO A 71 -4.97 -8.84 2.79
N ARG A 72 -5.69 -9.90 3.17
CA ARG A 72 -5.18 -11.29 3.18
C ARG A 72 -4.65 -11.79 1.82
N LYS A 73 -5.25 -11.33 0.72
CA LYS A 73 -4.87 -11.72 -0.65
C LYS A 73 -3.85 -10.77 -1.29
N PHE A 74 -3.25 -9.87 -0.51
CA PHE A 74 -2.38 -8.81 -1.01
C PHE A 74 -0.97 -8.94 -0.42
N VAL A 75 0.03 -9.01 -1.29
CA VAL A 75 1.45 -8.98 -0.91
C VAL A 75 1.91 -7.53 -0.91
N ALA A 76 1.82 -6.88 0.24
CA ALA A 76 2.34 -5.53 0.41
C ALA A 76 3.87 -5.53 0.51
N THR A 77 4.51 -4.69 -0.30
CA THR A 77 5.96 -4.43 -0.31
C THR A 77 6.30 -3.09 0.32
N VAL A 78 5.39 -2.11 0.23
CA VAL A 78 5.51 -0.81 0.88
C VAL A 78 4.27 -0.54 1.71
N ARG A 79 4.46 0.04 2.90
CA ARG A 79 3.41 0.50 3.80
C ARG A 79 3.65 1.98 4.10
N ILE A 80 2.61 2.78 3.96
CA ILE A 80 2.62 4.19 4.31
C ILE A 80 1.55 4.40 5.38
N ARG A 81 1.94 4.73 6.60
CA ARG A 81 0.99 5.01 7.69
C ARG A 81 0.85 6.51 7.88
N ILE A 82 -0.38 6.96 8.07
CA ILE A 82 -0.70 8.29 8.58
C ILE A 82 -1.13 8.13 10.03
N LEU A 83 -0.39 8.78 10.89
CA LEU A 83 -0.58 8.81 12.33
C LEU A 83 -1.04 10.21 12.74
N GLU A 84 -1.69 10.32 13.90
CA GLU A 84 -1.85 11.62 14.53
C GLU A 84 -0.49 12.24 14.91
N GLU A 85 -0.48 13.52 15.29
CA GLU A 85 0.73 14.30 15.57
C GLU A 85 1.75 13.57 16.47
N TYR A 86 1.27 12.90 17.52
CA TYR A 86 2.11 12.18 18.49
C TYR A 86 2.33 10.69 18.16
N GLY A 87 1.90 10.21 17.00
CA GLY A 87 2.13 8.83 16.57
C GLY A 87 1.27 7.76 17.25
N VAL A 88 0.46 8.14 18.24
CA VAL A 88 -0.31 7.21 19.10
C VAL A 88 -1.35 6.43 18.31
N ARG A 89 -2.00 7.07 17.33
CA ARG A 89 -3.12 6.49 16.59
C ARG A 89 -2.91 6.52 15.08
N GLN A 90 -3.10 5.37 14.46
CA GLN A 90 -3.15 5.26 13.00
C GLN A 90 -4.50 5.77 12.47
N LEU A 91 -4.45 6.82 11.68
CA LEU A 91 -5.60 7.46 11.04
C LEU A 91 -5.87 6.86 9.66
N ALA A 92 -4.81 6.51 8.92
CA ALA A 92 -4.90 5.84 7.63
C ALA A 92 -3.66 5.02 7.34
N VAL A 93 -3.79 4.08 6.40
CA VAL A 93 -2.65 3.32 5.86
C VAL A 93 -2.85 3.07 4.38
N ALA A 94 -1.78 3.22 3.61
CA ALA A 94 -1.68 2.78 2.23
C ALA A 94 -0.68 1.63 2.11
N TYR A 95 -0.99 0.67 1.26
CA TYR A 95 -0.11 -0.43 0.91
C TYR A 95 0.11 -0.44 -0.59
N ILE A 96 1.36 -0.60 -1.01
CA ILE A 96 1.73 -0.83 -2.41
C ILE A 96 2.25 -2.26 -2.52
N GLY A 97 1.93 -2.93 -3.62
CA GLY A 97 2.31 -4.31 -3.83
C GLY A 97 1.52 -4.97 -4.95
N THR A 98 1.36 -6.28 -4.84
CA THR A 98 0.66 -7.11 -5.82
C THR A 98 -0.38 -7.99 -5.14
N ASP A 99 -1.38 -8.44 -5.89
CA ASP A 99 -2.21 -9.54 -5.41
C ASP A 99 -1.36 -10.81 -5.35
N ARG A 100 -1.58 -11.63 -4.32
CA ARG A 100 -1.03 -12.99 -4.34
C ARG A 100 -1.52 -13.64 -5.63
N PRO A 101 -0.65 -14.24 -6.46
CA PRO A 101 -1.13 -15.09 -7.53
C PRO A 101 -2.05 -16.12 -6.88
N LEU A 102 -3.33 -16.07 -7.22
CA LEU A 102 -4.21 -17.19 -6.94
C LEU A 102 -3.62 -18.31 -7.79
N PHE A 103 -2.93 -19.25 -7.17
CA PHE A 103 -2.65 -20.53 -7.82
C PHE A 103 -4.01 -21.14 -8.14
N ARG A 104 -4.51 -20.84 -9.34
CA ARG A 104 -5.53 -21.61 -10.01
C ARG A 104 -4.78 -22.38 -11.09
N ASP A 105 -4.03 -23.37 -10.61
CA ASP A 105 -3.67 -24.51 -11.43
C ASP A 105 -4.98 -25.12 -11.91
N ARG A 106 -5.30 -24.87 -13.17
CA ARG A 106 -6.28 -25.52 -14.06
C ARG A 106 -6.53 -24.60 -15.26
N TYR A 107 -5.47 -24.38 -16.04
CA TYR A 107 -5.67 -24.47 -17.49
C TYR A 107 -5.15 -25.84 -17.88
N SER A 108 -6.08 -26.81 -17.89
CA SER A 108 -5.96 -27.99 -18.71
C SER A 108 -5.47 -27.52 -20.08
N GLN A 109 -4.31 -28.00 -20.51
CA GLN A 109 -3.95 -27.93 -21.92
C GLN A 109 -5.15 -28.46 -22.71
N PRO A 110 -5.65 -27.77 -23.74
CA PRO A 110 -6.56 -28.43 -24.66
C PRO A 110 -5.82 -29.66 -25.21
N PRO A 111 -6.46 -30.84 -25.32
CA PRO A 111 -5.81 -31.97 -25.94
C PRO A 111 -5.38 -31.53 -27.34
N VAL A 112 -4.07 -31.58 -27.59
CA VAL A 112 -3.53 -31.47 -28.94
C VAL A 112 -4.15 -32.63 -29.69
N LEU A 113 -5.15 -32.36 -30.53
CA LEU A 113 -5.58 -33.30 -31.56
C LEU A 113 -4.39 -33.45 -32.50
N VAL A 114 -3.55 -34.44 -32.21
CA VAL A 114 -2.60 -34.98 -33.16
C VAL A 114 -3.45 -35.71 -34.20
N GLY A 115 -3.81 -34.98 -35.25
CA GLY A 115 -4.29 -35.58 -36.49
C GLY A 115 -3.15 -36.39 -37.09
N ARG A 116 -3.18 -37.71 -36.86
CA ARG A 116 -2.46 -38.71 -37.64
C ARG A 116 -3.44 -39.29 -38.66
N GLY A 117 -3.00 -39.41 -39.90
CA GLY A 117 -3.61 -40.28 -40.92
C GLY A 117 -4.43 -39.54 -41.95
#